data_AF-A0A963N7W0-F1
#
_entry.id   AF-A0A963N7W0-F1
#
_cell.length_a   1.000
_cell.length_b   1.000
_cell.length_c   1.000
_cell.angle_alpha   90.00
_cell.angle_beta   90.00
_cell.angle_gamma   90.00
#
_symmetry.space_group_name_H-M   'P 1'
#
loop_
_entity.id
_entity.type
_entity.pdbx_description
1 polymer ?
#
loop_
_entity_poly.entity_id
_entity_poly.type
_entity_poly.pdbx_seq_one_letter_code
_entity_poly.pdbx_strand_id
1 'polypeptide(L)'
;MDTLFWLATATVVVVLIFDYTNGFHDAANIVATVIASRAMTPIQAVVIVGFFEFLGPLLGGTAVANTIGKFVNLNDVDPQLAVLVMFCGLLGAIVWNLATWWLGIPSSSSHALVGGLA
;
A
#
# COMPACT_ATOMS: atom_id res chain seq x y z
N MET A 1 -0.10 30.35 -1.32
CA MET A 1 -0.36 28.90 -1.33
C MET A 1 0.54 28.32 -0.25
N ASP A 2 -0.04 27.78 0.81
CA ASP A 2 0.69 27.43 2.03
C ASP A 2 1.51 26.15 1.83
N THR A 3 2.68 26.07 2.47
CA THR A 3 3.61 24.93 2.39
C THR A 3 2.93 23.60 2.71
N LEU A 4 2.02 23.61 3.70
CA LEU A 4 1.23 22.45 4.09
C LEU A 4 0.38 21.89 2.95
N PHE A 5 -0.21 22.75 2.11
CA PHE A 5 -1.04 22.32 0.99
C PHE A 5 -0.21 21.55 -0.04
N TRP A 6 0.97 22.06 -0.39
CA TRP A 6 1.87 21.39 -1.33
C TRP A 6 2.40 20.07 -0.77
N LEU A 7 2.77 20.04 0.52
CA LEU A 7 3.22 18.83 1.17
C LEU A 7 2.12 17.77 1.23
N ALA A 8 0.91 18.13 1.63
CA ALA A 8 -0.23 17.21 1.66
C ALA A 8 -0.55 16.65 0.27
N THR A 9 -0.50 17.50 -0.76
CA THR A 9 -0.71 17.06 -2.15
C THR A 9 0.35 16.05 -2.57
N ALA A 10 1.63 16.32 -2.27
CA ALA A 10 2.72 15.39 -2.54
C ALA A 10 2.54 14.06 -1.78
N THR A 11 2.14 14.11 -0.50
CA THR A 11 1.84 12.91 0.29
C THR A 11 0.71 12.09 -0.31
N VAL A 12 -0.38 12.71 -0.78
CA VAL A 12 -1.47 11.98 -1.46
C VAL A 12 -0.95 11.26 -2.71
N VAL A 13 -0.10 11.92 -3.52
CA VAL A 13 0.52 11.27 -4.68
C VAL A 13 1.36 10.06 -4.24
N VAL A 14 2.15 10.19 -3.18
CA VAL A 14 2.94 9.08 -2.64
C VAL A 14 2.07 7.96 -2.09
N VAL A 15 0.94 8.27 -1.43
CA VAL A 15 -0.04 7.26 -0.99
C VAL A 15 -0.57 6.45 -2.18
N LEU A 16 -0.91 7.10 -3.30
CA LEU A 16 -1.37 6.40 -4.51
C LEU A 16 -0.29 5.50 -5.11
N ILE A 17 0.98 5.93 -5.07
CA ILE A 17 2.11 5.11 -5.51
C ILE A 17 2.31 3.91 -4.58
N PHE A 18 2.19 4.10 -3.26
CA PHE A 18 2.24 3.01 -2.29
C PHE A 18 1.13 2.01 -2.53
N ASP A 19 -0.11 2.45 -2.73
CA ASP A 19 -1.25 1.59 -3.01
C ASP A 19 -1.04 0.75 -4.28
N TYR A 20 -0.54 1.37 -5.35
CA TYR A 20 -0.17 0.66 -6.57
C TYR A 20 0.93 -0.39 -6.36
N THR A 21 2.03 -0.02 -5.69
CA THR A 21 3.14 -0.96 -5.45
C THR A 21 2.75 -2.09 -4.51
N ASN A 22 1.90 -1.81 -3.52
CA ASN A 22 1.29 -2.81 -2.64
C ASN A 22 0.46 -3.83 -3.45
N GLY A 23 -0.50 -3.35 -4.25
CA GLY A 23 -1.33 -4.22 -5.09
C GLY A 23 -0.50 -5.02 -6.10
N PHE A 24 0.52 -4.42 -6.69
CA PHE A 24 1.45 -5.11 -7.60
C PHE A 24 2.22 -6.25 -6.91
N HIS A 25 2.72 -6.01 -5.70
CA HIS A 25 3.47 -6.99 -4.92
C HIS A 25 2.57 -8.17 -4.50
N ASP A 26 1.35 -7.89 -4.07
CA ASP A 26 0.42 -8.91 -3.55
C ASP A 26 -0.34 -9.66 -4.65
N ALA A 27 -0.63 -9.01 -5.79
CA ALA A 27 -1.31 -9.65 -6.91
C ALA A 27 -0.56 -10.89 -7.40
N ALA A 28 0.79 -10.86 -7.38
CA ALA A 28 1.63 -12.00 -7.74
C ALA A 28 1.34 -13.23 -6.86
N ASN A 29 1.14 -13.03 -5.56
CA ASN A 29 0.87 -14.11 -4.60
C ASN A 29 -0.51 -14.74 -4.85
N ILE A 30 -1.50 -13.95 -5.27
CA ILE A 30 -2.87 -14.41 -5.48
C ILE A 30 -3.01 -15.15 -6.82
N VAL A 31 -2.43 -14.61 -7.90
CA VAL A 31 -2.59 -15.16 -9.26
C VAL A 31 -1.68 -16.37 -9.54
N ALA A 32 -0.58 -16.53 -8.79
CA ALA A 32 0.41 -17.57 -9.08
C ALA A 32 -0.17 -18.99 -9.08
N THR A 33 -1.02 -19.33 -8.12
CA THR A 33 -1.55 -20.70 -7.94
C THR A 33 -2.52 -21.09 -9.07
N VAL A 34 -3.43 -20.20 -9.45
CA VAL A 34 -4.45 -20.46 -10.49
C VAL A 34 -3.84 -20.51 -11.90
N ILE A 35 -2.79 -19.73 -12.13
CA ILE A 35 -2.03 -19.75 -13.39
C ILE A 35 -1.14 -21.00 -13.46
N ALA A 36 -0.40 -21.33 -12.40
CA ALA A 36 0.51 -22.48 -12.38
C ALA A 36 -0.23 -23.82 -12.51
N SER A 37 -1.41 -23.93 -11.91
CA SER A 37 -2.31 -25.08 -12.05
C SER A 37 -3.05 -25.14 -13.39
N ARG A 38 -2.93 -24.10 -14.23
CA ARG A 38 -3.64 -23.95 -15.52
C ARG A 38 -5.16 -23.91 -15.39
N ALA A 39 -5.68 -23.56 -14.21
CA ALA A 39 -7.11 -23.39 -14.00
C ALA A 39 -7.65 -22.13 -14.70
N MET A 40 -6.83 -21.10 -14.87
CA MET A 40 -7.15 -19.88 -15.62
C MET A 40 -5.97 -19.40 -16.46
N THR A 41 -6.27 -18.72 -17.57
CA THR A 41 -5.24 -17.96 -18.31
C THR A 41 -4.79 -16.74 -17.49
N PRO A 42 -3.57 -16.22 -17.72
CA PRO A 42 -3.07 -15.05 -16.98
C PRO A 42 -4.02 -13.84 -17.03
N ILE A 43 -4.64 -13.57 -18.19
CA ILE A 43 -5.58 -12.46 -18.35
C ILE A 43 -6.83 -12.67 -17.49
N GLN A 44 -7.41 -13.88 -17.49
CA GLN A 44 -8.58 -14.19 -16.66
C GLN A 44 -8.28 -14.03 -15.17
N ALA A 45 -7.12 -14.52 -14.72
CA ALA A 45 -6.71 -14.43 -13.33
C ALA A 45 -6.56 -12.96 -12.89
N VAL A 46 -5.86 -12.13 -13.67
CA VAL A 46 -5.67 -10.71 -13.35
C VAL A 46 -6.99 -9.93 -13.32
N VAL A 47 -7.89 -10.18 -14.27
CA VAL A 47 -9.20 -9.49 -14.33
C VAL A 47 -10.06 -9.85 -13.12
N ILE A 48 -10.13 -11.13 -12.76
CA ILE A 48 -10.92 -11.59 -11.62
C ILE A 48 -10.33 -11.07 -10.31
N VAL A 49 -9.02 -11.23 -10.10
CA VAL A 49 -8.36 -10.76 -8.88
C VAL A 49 -8.49 -9.25 -8.75
N GLY A 50 -8.21 -8.48 -9.80
CA GLY A 50 -8.36 -7.02 -9.77
C GLY A 50 -9.79 -6.56 -9.46
N PHE A 51 -10.81 -7.24 -10.01
CA PHE A 51 -12.20 -6.92 -9.73
C PHE A 51 -12.58 -7.17 -8.27
N PHE A 52 -12.21 -8.33 -7.71
CA PHE A 52 -12.55 -8.66 -6.32
C PHE A 52 -11.70 -7.89 -5.30
N GLU A 53 -10.42 -7.60 -5.59
CA GLU A 53 -9.58 -6.72 -4.77
C GLU A 53 -10.17 -5.31 -4.68
N PHE A 54 -10.67 -4.76 -5.79
CA PHE A 54 -11.37 -3.47 -5.78
C PHE A 54 -12.68 -3.50 -4.98
N LEU A 55 -13.46 -4.59 -5.10
CA LEU A 55 -14.69 -4.75 -4.33
C LEU A 55 -14.45 -4.98 -2.83
N GLY A 56 -13.30 -5.52 -2.44
CA GLY A 56 -12.96 -5.86 -1.07
C GLY A 56 -13.19 -4.68 -0.09
N PRO A 57 -12.54 -3.53 -0.28
CA PRO A 57 -12.77 -2.35 0.57
C PRO A 57 -14.19 -1.77 0.46
N LEU A 58 -14.83 -1.87 -0.71
CA LEU A 58 -16.18 -1.32 -0.95
C LEU A 58 -17.26 -2.11 -0.19
N LEU A 59 -17.13 -3.43 -0.11
CA LEU A 59 -18.10 -4.32 0.52
C LEU A 59 -17.69 -4.71 1.95
N GLY A 60 -16.41 -4.92 2.20
CA GLY A 60 -15.82 -5.32 3.48
C GLY A 60 -15.42 -4.17 4.40
N GLY A 61 -15.48 -2.92 3.89
CA GLY A 61 -15.18 -1.71 4.65
C GLY A 61 -13.69 -1.50 4.91
N THR A 62 -13.38 -0.59 5.85
CA THR A 62 -12.04 -0.04 6.07
C THR A 62 -11.39 -0.53 7.38
N ALA A 63 -11.77 -1.70 7.88
CA ALA A 63 -11.31 -2.22 9.17
C ALA A 63 -9.77 -2.30 9.28
N VAL A 64 -9.09 -2.72 8.20
CA VAL A 64 -7.61 -2.78 8.16
C VAL A 64 -7.00 -1.38 8.22
N ALA A 65 -7.52 -0.43 7.44
CA ALA A 65 -7.07 0.96 7.48
C ALA A 65 -7.25 1.59 8.86
N ASN A 66 -8.40 1.34 9.51
CA ASN A 66 -8.67 1.79 10.88
C ASN A 66 -7.75 1.14 11.93
N THR A 67 -7.23 -0.05 11.65
CA THR A 67 -6.29 -0.74 12.54
C THR A 67 -4.87 -0.21 12.34
N ILE A 68 -4.43 -0.06 11.08
CA ILE A 68 -3.16 0.57 10.71
C ILE A 68 -3.07 1.99 11.30
N GLY A 69 -4.12 2.78 11.18
CA GLY A 69 -4.19 4.15 11.71
C GLY A 69 -4.08 4.26 13.23
N LYS A 70 -4.18 3.15 13.99
CA LYS A 70 -3.97 3.13 15.44
C LYS A 70 -2.51 2.89 15.84
N PHE A 71 -1.66 2.39 14.94
CA PHE A 71 -0.26 2.13 15.26
C PHE A 71 0.57 3.41 15.41
N VAL A 72 0.11 4.53 14.84
CA VAL A 72 0.80 5.82 14.88
C VAL A 72 -0.17 6.91 15.30
N ASN A 73 0.17 7.63 16.36
CA ASN A 73 -0.61 8.78 16.84
C ASN A 73 0.13 10.07 16.50
N LEU A 74 -0.45 10.86 15.59
CA LEU A 74 0.09 12.16 15.17
C LEU A 74 -0.79 13.34 15.63
N ASN A 75 -1.78 13.12 16.50
CA ASN A 75 -2.75 14.15 16.87
C ASN A 75 -2.13 15.30 17.67
N ASP A 76 -1.07 15.04 18.44
CA ASP A 76 -0.35 16.03 19.24
C ASP A 76 0.86 16.63 18.52
N VAL A 77 1.05 16.27 17.24
CA VAL A 77 2.16 16.71 16.40
C VAL A 77 1.71 17.87 15.52
N ASP A 78 2.61 18.84 15.29
CA ASP A 78 2.36 19.91 14.34
C ASP A 78 1.89 19.36 12.97
N PRO A 79 0.80 19.87 12.37
CA PRO A 79 0.24 19.30 11.14
C PRO A 79 1.23 19.18 9.98
N GLN A 80 2.16 20.12 9.84
CA GLN A 80 3.17 20.07 8.79
C GLN A 80 4.17 18.95 9.06
N LEU A 81 4.60 18.78 10.31
CA LEU A 81 5.47 17.68 10.71
C LEU A 81 4.76 16.32 10.57
N ALA A 82 3.50 16.22 10.95
CA ALA A 82 2.71 14.99 10.84
C ALA A 82 2.61 14.51 9.38
N VAL A 83 2.31 15.43 8.44
CA VAL A 83 2.25 15.11 7.01
C VAL A 83 3.63 14.74 6.45
N LEU A 84 4.70 15.37 6.96
CA LEU A 84 6.07 15.03 6.57
C LEU A 84 6.47 13.61 7.04
N VAL A 85 6.10 13.23 8.26
CA VAL A 85 6.32 11.87 8.78
C VAL A 85 5.60 10.84 7.90
N MET A 86 4.33 11.09 7.57
CA MET A 86 3.58 10.21 6.66
C MET A 86 4.26 10.10 5.29
N PHE A 87 4.70 11.21 4.71
CA PHE A 87 5.42 11.23 3.44
C PHE A 87 6.68 10.37 3.46
N CYS A 88 7.55 10.58 4.46
CA CYS A 88 8.81 9.84 4.60
C CYS A 88 8.56 8.35 4.86
N GLY A 89 7.60 8.01 5.73
CA GLY A 89 7.31 6.62 6.05
C GLY A 89 6.74 5.85 4.87
N LEU A 90 5.86 6.46 4.08
CA LEU A 90 5.36 5.87 2.84
C LEU A 90 6.48 5.68 1.82
N LEU A 91 7.39 6.65 1.66
CA LEU A 91 8.55 6.49 0.78
C LEU A 91 9.45 5.33 1.23
N GLY A 92 9.71 5.20 2.53
CA GLY A 92 10.45 4.07 3.09
C GLY A 92 9.78 2.73 2.78
N ALA A 93 8.46 2.65 2.97
CA ALA A 93 7.69 1.46 2.67
C ALA A 93 7.68 1.11 1.18
N ILE A 94 7.55 2.10 0.28
CA ILE A 94 7.64 1.90 -1.18
C ILE A 94 9.01 1.36 -1.57
N VAL A 95 10.08 1.99 -1.08
CA VAL A 95 11.46 1.56 -1.38
C VAL A 95 11.66 0.12 -0.92
N TRP A 96 11.18 -0.22 0.27
CA TRP A 96 11.24 -1.59 0.79
C TRP A 96 10.46 -2.58 -0.08
N ASN A 97 9.20 -2.26 -0.41
CA ASN A 97 8.35 -3.10 -1.27
C ASN A 97 9.01 -3.37 -2.64
N LEU A 98 9.58 -2.35 -3.27
CA LEU A 98 10.26 -2.50 -4.56
C LEU A 98 11.56 -3.31 -4.42
N ALA A 99 12.30 -3.13 -3.33
CA ALA A 99 13.51 -3.89 -3.06
C ALA A 99 13.21 -5.37 -2.83
N THR A 100 12.21 -5.71 -2.02
CA THR A 100 11.84 -7.11 -1.76
C THR A 100 11.26 -7.77 -2.99
N TRP A 101 10.44 -7.04 -3.77
CA TRP A 101 9.97 -7.50 -5.06
C TRP A 101 11.13 -7.82 -6.01
N TRP A 102 12.09 -6.90 -6.15
CA TRP A 102 13.25 -7.10 -7.02
C TRP A 102 14.08 -8.34 -6.62
N LEU A 103 14.16 -8.62 -5.32
CA LEU A 103 14.85 -9.78 -4.78
C LEU A 103 13.99 -11.06 -4.77
N GLY A 104 12.71 -11.00 -5.16
CA GLY A 104 11.77 -12.12 -5.11
C GLY A 104 11.44 -12.59 -3.69
N ILE A 105 11.61 -11.71 -2.68
CA ILE A 105 11.36 -12.02 -1.28
C ILE A 105 9.89 -11.69 -0.96
N PRO A 106 9.08 -12.65 -0.48
CA PRO A 106 7.74 -12.35 -0.01
C PRO A 106 7.83 -11.44 1.22
N SER A 107 7.24 -10.25 1.13
CA SER A 107 7.20 -9.25 2.20
C SER A 107 5.78 -8.76 2.41
N SER A 108 5.48 -8.29 3.62
CA SER A 108 4.19 -7.71 3.96
C SER A 108 4.25 -6.19 3.85
N SER A 109 3.53 -5.61 2.90
CA SER A 109 3.43 -4.16 2.72
C SER A 109 2.87 -3.44 3.95
N SER A 110 1.95 -4.07 4.68
CA SER A 110 1.42 -3.52 5.95
C SER A 110 2.50 -3.39 7.02
N HIS A 111 3.42 -4.37 7.12
CA HIS A 111 4.56 -4.27 8.04
C HIS A 111 5.59 -3.26 7.55
N ALA A 112 5.84 -3.19 6.24
CA ALA A 112 6.70 -2.17 5.66
C ALA A 112 6.17 -0.75 5.96
N LEU A 113 4.85 -0.55 5.88
CA LEU A 113 4.20 0.73 6.22
C LEU A 113 4.33 1.07 7.70
N VAL A 114 4.03 0.13 8.60
CA VAL A 114 4.17 0.35 10.05
C VAL A 114 5.65 0.63 10.40
N GLY A 115 6.58 -0.12 9.82
CA GLY A 115 8.02 0.09 10.01
C GLY A 115 8.54 1.40 9.42
N GLY A 116 7.95 1.89 8.33
CA GLY A 116 8.29 3.18 7.75
C GLY A 116 7.77 4.36 8.57
N LEU A 117 6.62 4.21 9.26
CA LEU A 117 6.02 5.26 10.07
C LEU A 117 6.52 5.30 11.52
N ALA A 118 7.26 4.28 11.97
CA ALA A 118 7.85 4.17 13.31
C ALA A 118 9.19 4.90 13.42
#